data_AF-A0A923IUZ8-F1
#
_entry.id   AF-A0A923IUZ8-F1
#
_cell.length_a   1.000
_cell.length_b   1.000
_cell.length_c   1.000
_cell.angle_alpha   90.00
_cell.angle_beta   90.00
_cell.angle_gamma   90.00
#
_symmetry.space_group_name_H-M   'P 1'
#
loop_
_entity.id
_entity.type
_entity.pdbx_description
1 polymer ?
#
loop_
_entity_poly.entity_id
_entity_poly.type
_entity_poly.pdbx_seq_one_letter_code
_entity_poly.pdbx_strand_id
1 'polypeptide(L)'
;MKQTRKFLLFAMALPILAASCELLGAEPEEEEAKKVDNSTYTYSYTCYTGGSKNTIQIPNRLSAACKANWEYYARTYGCNDADNFATAESKKRQCP
;
A
#
# COMPACT_ATOMS: atom_id res chain seq x y z
N MET A 1 -2.27 13.63 -60.84
CA MET A 1 -2.59 12.41 -61.63
C MET A 1 -1.46 11.41 -61.50
N LYS A 2 -1.74 10.23 -60.93
CA LYS A 2 -1.36 8.88 -61.42
C LYS A 2 -1.39 7.90 -60.24
N GLN A 3 -2.50 7.17 -60.21
CA GLN A 3 -2.65 5.86 -59.58
C GLN A 3 -1.48 4.94 -59.92
N THR A 4 -1.01 4.21 -58.93
CA THR A 4 -0.53 2.85 -59.17
C THR A 4 -0.99 1.95 -58.04
N ARG A 5 -1.94 1.08 -58.38
CA ARG A 5 -2.41 -0.08 -57.63
C ARG A 5 -1.34 -1.17 -57.64
N LYS A 6 -1.22 -1.92 -56.54
CA LYS A 6 -0.78 -3.33 -56.41
C LYS A 6 -0.99 -3.71 -54.93
N PHE A 7 -2.13 -4.26 -54.53
CA PHE A 7 -2.57 -5.68 -54.53
C PHE A 7 -1.66 -6.65 -53.75
N LEU A 8 -2.35 -7.53 -53.00
CA LEU A 8 -1.96 -8.77 -52.30
C LEU A 8 -1.77 -8.62 -50.78
N LEU A 9 -2.81 -8.86 -49.97
CA LEU A 9 -3.32 -10.16 -49.49
C LEU A 9 -2.30 -10.93 -48.63
N PHE A 10 -2.41 -10.79 -47.31
CA PHE A 10 -2.00 -11.81 -46.34
C PHE A 10 -3.17 -12.04 -45.39
N ALA A 11 -4.12 -12.83 -45.86
CA ALA A 11 -5.11 -13.50 -45.04
C ALA A 11 -4.74 -14.98 -44.98
N MET A 12 -5.01 -15.59 -43.82
CA MET A 12 -4.87 -17.01 -43.49
C MET A 12 -3.49 -17.49 -43.02
N ALA A 13 -3.37 -17.65 -41.70
CA ALA A 13 -2.97 -18.93 -41.10
C ALA A 13 -3.27 -18.87 -39.60
N LEU A 14 -4.52 -19.15 -39.25
CA LEU A 14 -4.87 -19.67 -37.92
C LEU A 14 -4.72 -21.19 -38.00
N PRO A 15 -3.71 -21.81 -37.39
CA PRO A 15 -3.82 -23.18 -36.95
C PRO A 15 -4.27 -23.17 -35.49
N ILE A 16 -5.54 -23.52 -35.33
CA ILE A 16 -6.18 -23.92 -34.09
C ILE A 16 -5.51 -25.21 -33.60
N LEU A 17 -5.04 -25.15 -32.34
CA LEU A 17 -5.05 -26.17 -31.29
C LEU A 17 -4.49 -27.60 -31.56
N ALA A 18 -3.73 -28.02 -30.54
CA ALA A 18 -3.51 -29.37 -30.04
C ALA A 18 -2.36 -30.18 -30.65
N ALA A 19 -1.17 -30.00 -30.07
CA ALA A 19 -0.29 -31.11 -29.71
C ALA A 19 0.81 -30.62 -28.73
N SER A 20 1.01 -31.40 -27.66
CA SER A 20 2.20 -31.44 -26.78
C SER A 20 2.61 -30.19 -25.99
N CYS A 21 1.97 -29.96 -24.83
CA CYS A 21 2.61 -29.34 -23.66
C CYS A 21 3.11 -30.43 -22.70
N GLU A 22 3.89 -31.39 -23.21
CA GLU A 22 4.79 -32.15 -22.36
C GLU A 22 6.20 -31.67 -22.67
N LEU A 23 6.96 -31.41 -21.60
CA LEU A 23 8.41 -31.34 -21.60
C LEU A 23 9.05 -30.05 -22.14
N LEU A 24 8.96 -28.95 -21.37
CA LEU A 24 10.08 -28.03 -21.15
C LEU A 24 9.80 -27.16 -19.92
N GLY A 25 10.66 -27.31 -18.92
CA GLY A 25 10.54 -26.71 -17.61
C GLY A 25 10.39 -25.19 -17.64
N ALA A 26 9.41 -24.73 -16.88
CA ALA A 26 9.46 -23.44 -16.21
C ALA A 26 9.07 -23.74 -14.77
N GLU A 27 10.07 -23.71 -13.88
CA GLU A 27 9.86 -23.75 -12.45
C GLU A 27 8.93 -22.59 -12.08
N PRO A 28 7.84 -22.82 -11.32
CA PRO A 28 7.11 -21.73 -10.72
C PRO A 28 7.93 -21.30 -9.50
N GLU A 29 8.95 -20.46 -9.70
CA GLU A 29 9.56 -19.74 -8.58
C GLU A 29 8.55 -18.71 -8.07
N GLU A 30 7.75 -19.20 -7.12
CA GLU A 30 7.17 -18.53 -5.97
C GLU A 30 7.07 -17.01 -6.10
N GLU A 31 5.86 -16.53 -6.41
CA GLU A 31 5.44 -15.19 -6.03
C GLU A 31 5.70 -15.04 -4.52
N GLU A 32 6.80 -14.37 -4.14
CA GLU A 32 7.05 -13.99 -2.76
C GLU A 32 5.85 -13.14 -2.31
N ALA A 33 4.90 -13.77 -1.64
CA ALA A 33 3.81 -13.08 -0.99
C ALA A 33 4.45 -12.08 -0.02
N LYS A 34 4.50 -10.79 -0.42
CA LYS A 34 5.08 -9.70 0.37
C LYS A 34 4.64 -9.89 1.82
N LYS A 35 5.56 -10.34 2.67
CA LYS A 35 5.27 -10.63 4.07
C LYS A 35 4.85 -9.32 4.73
N VAL A 36 3.54 -9.12 4.90
CA VAL A 36 3.02 -7.92 5.54
C VAL A 36 3.37 -7.99 7.02
N ASP A 37 4.16 -7.03 7.48
CA ASP A 37 4.49 -6.91 8.89
C ASP A 37 3.24 -6.47 9.67
N ASN A 38 2.71 -7.39 10.50
CA ASN A 38 1.57 -7.13 11.37
C ASN A 38 1.98 -6.78 12.81
N SER A 39 3.28 -6.61 13.07
CA SER A 39 3.75 -6.19 14.39
C SER A 39 3.43 -4.71 14.68
N THR A 40 3.40 -4.37 15.96
CA THR A 40 3.21 -3.01 16.45
C THR A 40 4.37 -2.59 17.34
N TYR A 41 4.61 -1.29 17.46
CA TYR A 41 5.44 -0.73 18.53
C TYR A 41 4.59 0.05 19.51
N THR A 42 5.06 0.12 20.76
CA THR A 42 4.43 0.92 21.80
C THR A 42 4.93 2.35 21.74
N TYR A 43 4.06 3.29 21.40
CA TYR A 43 4.32 4.71 21.52
C TYR A 43 3.88 5.19 22.90
N SER A 44 4.75 5.90 23.60
CA SER A 44 4.47 6.49 24.91
C SER A 44 4.49 8.01 24.83
N TYR A 45 3.54 8.67 25.49
CA TYR A 45 3.49 10.12 25.57
C TYR A 45 2.99 10.58 26.94
N THR A 46 3.28 11.83 27.28
CA THR A 46 2.85 12.46 28.54
C THR A 46 2.13 13.76 28.22
N CYS A 47 1.02 13.99 28.92
CA CYS A 47 0.24 15.22 28.78
C CYS A 47 0.78 16.32 29.69
N TYR A 48 0.89 17.53 29.16
CA TYR A 48 1.46 18.68 29.87
C TYR A 48 0.68 19.05 31.14
N THR A 49 -0.64 18.84 31.12
CA THR A 49 -1.58 19.24 32.18
C THR A 49 -1.79 18.20 33.28
N GLY A 50 -1.20 17.01 33.19
CA GLY A 50 -1.49 15.92 34.14
C GLY A 50 -0.34 14.98 34.47
N GLY A 51 0.81 15.06 33.77
CA GLY A 51 2.00 14.26 34.05
C GLY A 51 1.84 12.73 33.86
N SER A 52 0.63 12.23 33.70
CA SER A 52 0.34 10.82 33.47
C SER A 52 0.88 10.38 32.11
N LYS A 53 1.59 9.25 32.12
CA LYS A 53 2.12 8.61 30.92
C LYS A 53 1.04 7.74 30.30
N ASN A 54 0.74 7.98 29.04
CA ASN A 54 -0.18 7.22 28.23
C ASN A 54 0.60 6.44 27.16
N THR A 55 0.01 5.34 26.68
CA THR A 55 0.62 4.51 25.64
C THR A 55 -0.41 4.07 24.61
N ILE A 56 0.03 3.87 23.38
CA ILE A 56 -0.76 3.25 22.30
C ILE A 56 0.11 2.29 21.48
N GLN A 57 -0.52 1.36 20.78
CA GLN A 57 0.16 0.48 19.82
C GLN A 57 0.00 1.05 18.40
N ILE A 58 1.12 1.19 17.68
CA ILE A 58 1.14 1.70 16.30
C ILE A 58 1.72 0.62 15.38
N PRO A 59 1.05 0.25 14.27
CA PRO A 59 1.57 -0.77 13.36
C PRO A 59 2.89 -0.38 12.69
N ASN A 60 3.82 -1.34 12.63
CA ASN A 60 5.14 -1.14 12.04
C ASN A 60 5.10 -0.99 10.51
N ARG A 61 4.12 -1.61 9.85
CA ARG A 61 3.86 -1.49 8.40
C ARG A 61 3.52 -0.08 7.90
N LEU A 62 3.16 0.84 8.79
CA LEU A 62 2.83 2.20 8.38
C LEU A 62 4.08 2.94 7.89
N SER A 63 3.90 3.84 6.92
CA SER A 63 4.97 4.77 6.54
C SER A 63 5.37 5.65 7.74
N ALA A 64 6.60 6.18 7.72
CA ALA A 64 7.07 7.07 8.77
C ALA A 64 6.15 8.29 8.97
N ALA A 65 5.64 8.86 7.88
CA ALA A 65 4.66 9.95 7.92
C ALA A 65 3.36 9.52 8.63
N CYS A 66 2.86 8.31 8.35
CA CYS A 66 1.67 7.83 9.01
C CYS A 66 1.88 7.50 10.48
N LYS A 67 3.03 6.94 10.84
CA LYS A 67 3.41 6.77 12.25
C LYS A 67 3.35 8.11 13.00
N ALA A 68 3.97 9.15 12.46
CA ALA A 68 3.93 10.49 13.05
C ALA A 68 2.51 11.07 13.17
N ASN A 69 1.65 10.84 12.18
CA ASN A 69 0.25 11.27 12.23
C ASN A 69 -0.55 10.53 13.31
N TRP A 70 -0.35 9.21 13.45
CA TRP A 70 -0.93 8.41 14.53
C TRP A 70 -0.46 8.88 15.91
N GLU A 71 0.84 9.17 16.07
CA GLU A 71 1.42 9.71 17.31
C GLU A 71 0.86 11.09 17.67
N TYR A 72 0.71 11.97 16.67
CA TYR A 72 0.12 13.29 16.86
C TYR A 72 -1.36 13.17 17.26
N TYR A 73 -2.12 12.33 16.56
CA TYR A 73 -3.52 12.08 16.89
C TYR A 73 -3.69 11.57 18.32
N ALA A 74 -2.90 10.56 18.70
CA ALA A 74 -2.96 9.96 20.03
C ALA A 74 -2.65 10.97 21.14
N ARG A 75 -1.62 11.80 20.96
CA ARG A 75 -1.31 12.87 21.92
C ARG A 75 -2.43 13.90 22.02
N THR A 76 -2.94 14.34 20.87
CA THR A 76 -3.94 15.41 20.83
C THR A 76 -5.20 14.98 21.59
N TYR A 77 -5.75 13.80 21.25
CA TYR A 77 -6.95 13.28 21.90
C TYR A 77 -6.69 12.79 23.32
N GLY A 78 -5.58 12.09 23.55
CA GLY A 78 -5.21 11.59 24.87
C GLY A 78 -4.95 12.70 25.89
N CYS A 79 -4.52 13.88 25.43
CA CYS A 79 -4.28 15.04 26.28
C CYS A 79 -5.39 16.09 26.23
N ASN A 80 -6.49 15.80 25.54
CA ASN A 80 -7.61 16.73 25.36
C ASN A 80 -7.17 18.12 24.84
N ASP A 81 -6.24 18.14 23.88
CA ASP A 81 -5.74 19.34 23.22
C ASP A 81 -6.73 19.80 22.14
N ALA A 82 -7.82 20.42 22.61
CA ALA A 82 -8.98 20.76 21.80
C ALA A 82 -8.66 21.69 20.63
N ASP A 83 -7.68 22.57 20.79
CA ASP A 83 -7.23 23.50 19.75
C ASP A 83 -6.69 22.76 18.51
N ASN A 84 -6.24 21.52 18.69
CA ASN A 84 -5.57 20.73 17.66
C ASN A 84 -6.42 19.57 17.11
N PHE A 85 -7.65 19.35 17.59
CA PHE A 85 -8.50 18.22 17.16
C PHE A 85 -8.74 18.18 15.65
N ALA A 86 -9.11 19.30 15.04
CA ALA A 86 -9.38 19.35 13.61
C ALA A 86 -8.13 18.97 12.77
N THR A 87 -6.96 19.44 13.20
CA THR A 87 -5.68 19.13 12.55
C THR A 87 -5.32 17.66 12.73
N ALA A 88 -5.53 17.11 13.93
CA ALA A 88 -5.26 15.71 14.25
C ALA A 88 -6.11 14.76 13.38
N GLU A 89 -7.41 15.04 13.25
CA GLU A 89 -8.32 14.30 12.38
C GLU A 89 -7.88 14.35 10.91
N SER A 90 -7.58 15.55 10.40
CA SER A 90 -7.13 15.74 9.02
C SER A 90 -5.86 14.93 8.71
N LYS A 91 -4.90 14.91 9.65
CA LYS A 91 -3.67 14.11 9.52
C LYS A 91 -3.94 12.61 9.62
N LYS A 92 -4.81 12.18 10.53
CA LYS A 92 -5.13 10.76 10.72
C LYS A 92 -5.86 10.16 9.52
N ARG A 93 -6.75 10.92 8.87
CA ARG A 93 -7.50 10.50 7.67
C ARG A 93 -6.62 10.21 6.44
N GLN A 94 -5.42 10.76 6.40
CA GLN A 94 -4.45 10.50 5.32
C GLN A 94 -3.77 9.13 5.46
N CYS A 95 -4.07 8.40 6.53
CA CYS A 95 -3.40 7.17 6.90
C CYS A 95 -4.41 6.05 7.17
N PRO A 96 -4.10 4.81 6.77
CA PRO A 96 -4.89 3.65 7.14
C PRO A 96 -4.92 3.42 8.67
#